data_AF-A0A832SD93-F1
#
_entry.id   AF-A0A832SD93-F1
#
_cell.length_a   1.000
_cell.length_b   1.000
_cell.length_c   1.000
_cell.angle_alpha   90.00
_cell.angle_beta   90.00
_cell.angle_gamma   90.00
#
_symmetry.space_group_name_H-M   'P 1'
#
loop_
_entity.id
_entity.type
_entity.pdbx_description
1 polymer ?
#
loop_
_entity_poly.entity_id
_entity_poly.type
_entity_poly.pdbx_seq_one_letter_code
_entity_poly.pdbx_strand_id
1 'polypeptide(L)'
;MISKVSVRNGLSGELSTTDDTVKITGLINHLDRYSLEKMDNQETLGGYRYTIDFYSGSNKISRIVIVDSKIMRVDEVYYDVIDFPIELETIDEHVDSL
;
A
#
# COMPACT_ATOMS: atom_id res chain seq x y z
N MET A 1 -10.47 -14.37 0.72
CA MET A 1 -10.65 -13.29 1.71
C MET A 1 -9.30 -12.87 2.23
N ILE A 2 -9.04 -11.57 2.31
CA ILE A 2 -7.84 -11.05 2.97
C ILE A 2 -8.05 -11.21 4.48
N SER A 3 -7.15 -11.93 5.15
CA SER A 3 -7.25 -12.25 6.57
C SER A 3 -6.25 -11.50 7.43
N LYS A 4 -5.23 -10.88 6.82
CA LYS A 4 -4.19 -10.13 7.51
C LYS A 4 -3.56 -9.14 6.56
N VAL A 5 -3.18 -7.98 7.10
CA VAL A 5 -2.36 -6.99 6.43
C VAL A 5 -1.14 -6.68 7.29
N SER A 6 0.02 -6.57 6.66
CA SER A 6 1.24 -6.05 7.29
C SER A 6 1.71 -4.82 6.54
N VAL A 7 1.95 -3.72 7.26
CA VAL A 7 2.45 -2.48 6.70
C VAL A 7 3.82 -2.17 7.28
N ARG A 8 4.80 -1.93 6.40
CA ARG A 8 6.13 -1.46 6.77
C ARG A 8 6.32 -0.02 6.34
N ASN A 9 6.64 0.85 7.29
CA ASN A 9 7.05 2.22 7.02
C ASN A 9 8.50 2.22 6.48
N GLY A 10 8.73 2.82 5.32
CA GLY A 10 10.04 2.85 4.66
C GLY A 10 11.04 3.85 5.26
N LEU A 11 10.57 4.82 6.05
CA LEU A 11 11.41 5.80 6.75
C LEU A 11 11.87 5.29 8.11
N SER A 12 10.95 4.77 8.94
CA SER A 12 11.25 4.29 10.29
C SER A 12 11.65 2.81 10.33
N GLY A 13 11.25 2.04 9.32
CA GLY A 13 11.40 0.58 9.29
C GLY A 13 10.37 -0.16 10.16
N GLU A 14 9.48 0.56 10.84
CA GLU A 14 8.43 0.00 11.70
C GLU A 14 7.48 -0.91 10.90
N LEU A 15 7.05 -2.00 11.55
CA LEU A 15 6.14 -2.99 10.99
C LEU A 15 4.89 -3.07 11.86
N SER A 16 3.78 -2.63 11.30
CA SER A 16 2.44 -2.79 11.89
C SER A 16 1.74 -3.96 11.21
N THR A 17 0.91 -4.71 11.94
CA THR A 17 0.18 -5.86 11.38
C THR A 17 -1.17 -5.97 12.07
N THR A 18 -2.21 -6.23 11.28
CA THR A 18 -3.56 -6.41 11.79
C THR A 18 -4.26 -7.57 11.09
N ASP A 19 -5.13 -8.27 11.81
CA ASP A 19 -6.11 -9.23 11.30
C ASP A 19 -7.56 -8.73 11.48
N ASP A 20 -7.72 -7.48 11.96
CA ASP A 20 -9.02 -6.84 12.10
C ASP A 20 -9.63 -6.54 10.72
N THR A 21 -10.69 -7.26 10.38
CA THR A 21 -11.40 -7.13 9.11
C THR A 21 -11.93 -5.73 8.82
N VAL A 22 -12.30 -4.95 9.86
CA VAL A 22 -12.81 -3.58 9.69
C VAL A 22 -11.67 -2.66 9.27
N LYS A 23 -10.52 -2.75 9.95
CA LYS A 23 -9.32 -1.96 9.60
C LYS A 23 -8.79 -2.32 8.22
N ILE A 24 -8.72 -3.62 7.91
CA ILE A 24 -8.29 -4.13 6.59
C ILE A 24 -9.20 -3.56 5.49
N THR A 25 -10.52 -3.64 5.68
CA THR A 25 -11.49 -3.12 4.70
C THR A 25 -11.36 -1.61 4.54
N GLY A 26 -11.14 -0.86 5.63
CA GLY A 26 -10.89 0.57 5.59
C GLY A 26 -9.67 0.93 4.74
N LEU A 27 -8.54 0.25 4.97
CA LEU A 27 -7.32 0.47 4.19
C LEU A 27 -7.51 0.13 2.70
N ILE A 28 -8.16 -1.00 2.38
CA ILE A 28 -8.43 -1.39 0.99
C ILE A 28 -9.31 -0.33 0.31
N ASN A 29 -10.40 0.09 0.95
CA ASN A 29 -11.30 1.10 0.41
C ASN A 29 -10.59 2.44 0.20
N HIS A 30 -9.63 2.80 1.06
CA HIS A 30 -8.83 4.01 0.85
C HIS A 30 -7.94 3.87 -0.39
N LEU A 31 -7.25 2.74 -0.56
CA LEU A 31 -6.37 2.47 -1.70
C LEU A 31 -7.13 2.35 -3.03
N ASP A 32 -8.35 1.81 -3.02
CA ASP A 32 -9.20 1.61 -4.20
C ASP A 32 -9.73 2.92 -4.80
N ARG A 33 -9.60 4.05 -4.08
CA ARG A 33 -10.04 5.37 -4.57
C ARG A 33 -9.15 5.96 -5.65
N TYR A 34 -7.93 5.47 -5.80
CA TYR A 34 -6.94 6.07 -6.67
C TYR A 34 -7.00 5.48 -8.08
N SER A 35 -7.14 6.34 -9.07
CA SER A 35 -6.99 5.98 -10.48
C SER A 35 -5.52 5.71 -10.79
N LEU A 36 -5.24 4.61 -11.49
CA LEU A 36 -3.87 4.18 -11.80
C LEU A 36 -3.67 4.09 -13.32
N GLU A 37 -2.62 4.74 -13.81
CA GLU A 37 -2.12 4.59 -15.19
C GLU A 37 -0.79 3.83 -15.14
N LYS A 38 -0.67 2.76 -15.93
CA LYS A 38 0.57 1.97 -15.95
C LYS A 38 1.70 2.81 -16.53
N MET A 39 2.83 2.90 -15.81
CA MET A 39 4.00 3.61 -16.32
C MET A 39 4.62 2.89 -17.52
N ASP A 40 5.05 3.65 -18.53
CA ASP A 40 5.78 3.09 -19.67
C ASP A 40 7.16 2.54 -19.25
N ASN A 41 7.85 3.26 -18.36
CA ASN A 41 9.11 2.83 -17.77
C ASN A 41 8.86 2.05 -16.48
N GLN A 42 9.34 0.80 -16.43
CA GLN A 42 9.21 -0.11 -15.29
C GLN A 42 10.55 -0.34 -14.58
N GLU A 43 11.50 0.59 -14.73
CA GLU A 43 12.74 0.59 -13.97
C GLU A 43 12.48 0.62 -12.46
N THR A 44 13.33 -0.08 -11.71
CA THR A 44 13.19 -0.12 -10.26
C THR A 44 13.46 1.24 -9.66
N LEU A 45 12.45 1.82 -9.03
CA LEU A 45 12.59 3.05 -8.26
C LEU A 45 13.15 2.74 -6.87
N GLY A 46 14.10 3.56 -6.43
CA GLY A 46 14.72 3.46 -5.11
C GLY A 46 13.86 4.07 -4.01
N GLY A 47 13.78 3.38 -2.87
CA GLY A 47 13.03 3.84 -1.70
C GLY A 47 11.52 3.60 -1.79
N TYR A 48 10.82 3.78 -0.67
CA TYR A 48 9.36 3.74 -0.58
C TYR A 48 8.89 4.44 0.70
N ARG A 49 7.64 4.90 0.69
CA ARG A 49 6.92 5.35 1.89
C ARG A 49 6.37 4.17 2.67
N TYR A 50 5.65 3.28 1.99
CA TYR A 50 5.02 2.13 2.60
C TYR A 50 5.14 0.87 1.75
N THR A 51 5.35 -0.27 2.40
CA THR A 51 5.11 -1.59 1.82
C THR A 51 3.95 -2.24 2.54
N ILE A 52 2.91 -2.62 1.81
CA ILE A 52 1.66 -3.18 2.33
C ILE A 52 1.53 -4.59 1.77
N ASP A 53 1.67 -5.60 2.63
CA ASP A 53 1.53 -7.01 2.27
C ASP A 53 0.14 -7.52 2.68
N PHE A 54 -0.59 -8.10 1.72
CA PHE A 54 -1.90 -8.71 1.93
C PHE A 54 -1.78 -10.23 2.01
N TYR A 55 -2.52 -10.84 2.94
CA TYR A 55 -2.46 -12.28 3.18
C TYR A 55 -3.84 -12.93 3.16
N SER A 56 -3.88 -14.20 2.76
CA SER A 56 -5.01 -15.11 2.99
C SER A 56 -4.50 -16.32 3.77
N GLY A 57 -4.92 -16.43 5.03
CA GLY A 57 -4.29 -17.29 6.02
C GLY A 57 -2.81 -16.90 6.23
N SER A 58 -1.91 -17.87 6.12
CA SER A 58 -0.46 -17.66 6.18
C SER A 58 0.16 -17.25 4.85
N ASN A 59 -0.59 -17.29 3.75
CA ASN A 59 -0.05 -17.07 2.41
C ASN A 59 -0.13 -15.59 2.04
N LYS A 60 1.00 -14.98 1.67
CA LYS A 60 1.01 -13.65 1.07
C LYS A 60 0.44 -13.76 -0.34
N ILE A 61 -0.54 -12.91 -0.67
CA ILE A 61 -1.25 -12.95 -1.96
C ILE A 61 -0.94 -11.76 -2.87
N SER A 62 -0.58 -10.61 -2.32
CA SER A 62 -0.20 -9.42 -3.09
C SER A 62 0.58 -8.44 -2.22
N ARG A 63 1.31 -7.54 -2.87
CA ARG A 63 2.01 -6.42 -2.24
C ARG A 63 1.67 -5.12 -2.97
N ILE A 64 1.32 -4.09 -2.21
CA ILE A 64 1.32 -2.72 -2.70
C ILE A 64 2.51 -1.97 -2.09
N VAL A 65 3.22 -1.20 -2.90
CA VAL A 65 4.28 -0.29 -2.45
C VAL A 65 3.87 1.12 -2.83
N ILE A 66 3.75 2.00 -1.83
CA ILE A 66 3.60 3.43 -2.05
C ILE A 66 5.02 4.00 -2.12
N VAL A 67 5.47 4.38 -3.31
CA VAL A 67 6.83 4.91 -3.51
C VAL A 67 6.87 6.36 -3.06
N ASP A 68 5.93 7.15 -3.54
CA ASP A 68 5.65 8.52 -3.12
C ASP A 68 4.14 8.82 -3.28
N SER A 69 3.73 10.08 -3.22
CA SER A 69 2.31 10.44 -3.33
C SER A 69 1.74 10.34 -4.75
N LYS A 70 2.55 10.02 -5.77
CA LYS A 70 2.13 9.93 -7.16
C LYS A 70 2.46 8.59 -7.80
N ILE A 71 3.21 7.73 -7.13
CA ILE A 71 3.69 6.48 -7.69
C ILE A 71 3.34 5.33 -6.75
N MET A 72 2.61 4.37 -7.30
CA MET A 72 2.25 3.13 -6.63
C MET A 72 2.81 1.95 -7.42
N ARG A 73 3.34 0.96 -6.72
CA ARG A 73 3.68 -0.34 -7.30
C ARG A 73 2.69 -1.38 -6.79
N VAL A 74 1.98 -2.03 -7.69
CA VAL A 74 1.14 -3.18 -7.36
C VAL A 74 1.89 -4.41 -7.85
N ASP A 75 2.27 -5.25 -6.89
CA ASP A 75 3.20 -6.35 -7.02
C ASP A 75 4.53 -5.90 -7.64
N GLU A 76 4.73 -6.13 -8.94
CA GLU A 76 5.95 -5.81 -9.69
C GLU A 76 5.73 -4.73 -10.77
N VAL A 77 4.52 -4.17 -10.86
CA VAL A 77 4.16 -3.18 -11.88
C VAL A 77 3.99 -1.80 -11.25
N TYR A 78 4.70 -0.83 -11.80
CA TYR A 78 4.62 0.58 -11.42
C TYR A 78 3.50 1.31 -12.17
N TYR A 79 2.77 2.14 -11.43
CA TYR A 79 1.68 2.96 -11.88
C TYR A 79 1.86 4.39 -11.41
N ASP A 80 1.53 5.33 -12.29
CA ASP A 80 1.25 6.71 -11.93
C ASP A 80 -0.15 6.77 -11.31
N VAL A 81 -0.25 7.44 -10.18
CA VAL A 81 -1.51 7.80 -9.55
C VAL A 81 -2.01 9.08 -10.21
N ILE A 82 -3.14 8.98 -10.89
CA ILE A 82 -3.71 10.07 -11.66
C ILE A 82 -4.90 10.71 -10.91
N ASP A 83 -5.39 11.83 -11.43
CA ASP A 83 -6.45 12.69 -10.86
C ASP A 83 -6.04 13.47 -9.59
N PHE A 84 -5.58 12.78 -8.55
CA PHE A 84 -5.15 13.40 -7.29
C PHE A 84 -4.10 12.55 -6.56
N PRO A 85 -3.16 13.17 -5.80
CA PRO A 85 -2.11 12.45 -5.12
C PRO A 85 -2.65 11.60 -3.96
N ILE A 86 -1.89 10.57 -3.57
CA ILE A 86 -2.14 9.78 -2.37
C ILE A 86 -2.05 10.68 -1.14
N GLU A 87 -3.11 10.66 -0.33
CA GLU A 87 -3.20 11.33 0.97
C GLU A 87 -2.36 10.54 2.01
N LEU A 88 -1.04 10.76 2.00
CA LEU A 88 -0.10 10.02 2.86
C LEU A 88 -0.43 10.14 4.36
N GLU A 89 -0.94 11.29 4.81
CA GLU A 89 -1.35 11.48 6.21
C GLU A 89 -2.51 10.53 6.60
N THR A 90 -3.45 10.27 5.68
CA THR A 90 -4.53 9.31 5.93
C THR A 90 -4.03 7.87 5.93
N ILE A 91 -2.98 7.56 5.15
CA ILE A 91 -2.29 6.28 5.26
C ILE A 91 -1.61 6.15 6.63
N ASP A 92 -0.96 7.21 7.12
CA ASP A 92 -0.34 7.23 8.45
C ASP A 92 -1.38 6.93 9.53
N GLU A 93 -2.54 7.58 9.49
CA GLU A 93 -3.65 7.31 10.42
C GLU A 93 -4.13 5.85 10.35
N HIS A 94 -4.27 5.30 9.15
CA HIS A 94 -4.61 3.89 8.99
C HIS A 94 -3.55 2.99 9.60
N VAL A 95 -2.26 3.26 9.37
CA VAL A 95 -1.13 2.46 9.84
C VAL A 95 -0.98 2.52 11.37
N ASP A 96 -1.09 3.72 11.95
CA ASP A 96 -1.03 3.93 13.40
C ASP A 96 -2.19 3.25 14.13
N SER A 97 -3.32 3.09 13.43
CA SER A 97 -4.49 2.42 13.98
C SER A 97 -4.44 0.90 13.92
N LEU A 98 -3.50 0.27 13.18
CA LEU A 98 -3.46 -1.19 12.94
C LEU A 98 -3.22 -2.00 14.22
#